data_AF-A0A2I0EYC5-F1
#
_entry.id   AF-A0A2I0EYC5-F1
#
_cell.length_a   1.000
_cell.length_b   1.000
_cell.length_c   1.000
_cell.angle_alpha   90.00
_cell.angle_beta   90.00
_cell.angle_gamma   90.00
#
_symmetry.space_group_name_H-M   'P 1'
#
loop_
_entity.id
_entity.type
_entity.pdbx_description
1 polymer ?
#
loop_
_entity_poly.entity_id
_entity_poly.type
_entity_poly.pdbx_seq_one_letter_code
_entity_poly.pdbx_strand_id
1 'polypeptide(L)' 'MKASVQIVDYVEQGQSLYIQLKVIDAEAGTTVEGEVRFLGELLYGELIHEKKSPLTDQARIETIAYLKTHFGR' A
#
# COMPACT_ATOMS: atom_id res chain seq x y z
N MET A 1 6.57 -13.76 -3.69
CA MET A 1 6.01 -12.65 -2.90
C MET A 1 6.91 -12.41 -1.71
N LYS A 2 7.46 -11.20 -1.63
CA LYS A 2 8.17 -10.67 -0.46
C LYS A 2 7.25 -9.80 0.40
N ALA A 3 6.13 -9.30 -0.15
CA ALA A 3 5.05 -8.68 0.59
C ALA A 3 3.81 -9.57 0.64
N SER A 4 3.09 -9.54 1.77
CA SER A 4 1.68 -9.92 1.86
C SER A 4 0.89 -8.70 2.29
N VAL A 5 -0.12 -8.32 1.50
CA VAL A 5 -0.95 -7.13 1.76
C VAL A 5 -2.33 -7.57 2.26
N GLN A 6 -2.73 -7.03 3.39
CA GLN A 6 -4.06 -7.18 3.95
C GLN A 6 -4.74 -5.81 4.02
N ILE A 7 -5.85 -5.65 3.31
CA ILE A 7 -6.72 -4.48 3.45
C ILE A 7 -7.53 -4.65 4.73
N VAL A 8 -7.42 -3.68 5.64
CA VAL A 8 -8.14 -3.66 6.92
C VAL A 8 -9.50 -3.00 6.75
N ASP A 9 -9.52 -1.82 6.12
CA ASP A 9 -10.72 -1.05 5.81
C ASP A 9 -10.45 -0.07 4.65
N TYR A 10 -11.49 0.43 4.00
CA TYR A 10 -11.37 1.49 3.01
C TYR A 10 -12.64 2.32 2.87
N VAL A 11 -12.48 3.59 2.49
CA VAL A 11 -13.60 4.50 2.21
C VAL A 11 -13.34 5.30 0.93
N GLU A 12 -14.35 5.32 0.06
CA GLU A 12 -14.33 6.11 -1.17
C GLU A 12 -15.11 7.42 -0.99
N GLN A 13 -14.51 8.53 -1.42
CA GLN A 13 -15.09 9.87 -1.36
C GLN A 13 -14.78 10.62 -2.67
N GLY A 14 -15.73 10.59 -3.60
CA GLY A 14 -15.57 11.19 -4.92
C GLY A 14 -14.45 10.49 -5.70
N GLN A 15 -13.38 11.22 -6.05
CA GLN A 15 -12.21 10.64 -6.73
C GLN A 15 -11.17 10.07 -5.76
N SER A 16 -11.35 10.28 -4.45
CA SER A 16 -10.41 9.84 -3.43
C SER A 16 -10.82 8.49 -2.86
N LEU A 17 -9.84 7.62 -2.61
CA LEU A 17 -10.05 6.34 -1.92
C LEU A 17 -8.98 6.22 -0.84
N TYR A 18 -9.38 6.13 0.42
CA TYR A 18 -8.50 5.99 1.58
C TYR A 18 -8.52 4.54 2.03
N ILE A 19 -7.36 3.93 2.24
CA ILE A 19 -7.21 2.50 2.47
C ILE A 19 -6.30 2.30 3.67
N GLN A 20 -6.84 1.70 4.73
CA GLN A 20 -6.07 1.20 5.85
C GLN A 20 -5.60 -0.20 5.51
N LEU A 21 -4.29 -0.45 5.64
CA LEU A 21 -3.72 -1.74 5.29
C LEU A 21 -2.58 -2.15 6.22
N LYS A 22 -2.35 -3.46 6.23
CA LYS A 22 -1.25 -4.14 6.93
C LYS A 22 -0.40 -4.87 5.89
N VAL A 23 0.90 -4.57 5.87
CA VAL A 23 1.87 -5.24 5.00
C VAL A 23 2.81 -6.08 5.84
N ILE A 24 2.92 -7.36 5.50
CA ILE A 24 3.96 -8.24 6.02
C ILE A 24 5.10 -8.21 5.01
N ASP A 25 6.25 -7.67 5.42
CA ASP A 25 7.48 -7.65 4.65
C ASP A 25 8.34 -8.84 5.07
N ALA A 26 8.31 -9.90 4.26
CA ALA A 26 9.03 -11.14 4.54
C ALA A 26 10.56 -10.98 4.38
N GLU A 27 11.04 -9.94 3.71
CA GLU A 27 12.47 -9.68 3.55
C GLU A 27 13.04 -9.01 4.80
N ALA A 28 12.37 -7.97 5.30
CA ALA A 28 12.75 -7.32 6.55
C ALA A 28 12.32 -8.10 7.81
N GLY A 29 11.41 -9.08 7.66
CA GLY A 29 10.80 -9.78 8.78
C GLY A 29 9.90 -8.88 9.64
N THR A 30 9.34 -7.83 9.03
CA THR A 30 8.54 -6.81 9.72
C THR A 30 7.08 -6.88 9.29
N THR A 31 6.22 -6.30 10.11
CA THR A 31 4.82 -6.07 9.77
C THR A 31 4.50 -4.62 10.06
N VAL A 32 4.01 -3.91 9.05
CA VAL A 32 3.75 -2.48 9.12
C VAL A 32 2.29 -2.23 8.80
N GLU A 33 1.63 -1.44 9.64
CA GLU A 33 0.28 -0.93 9.41
C GLU A 33 0.35 0.53 9.02
N GLY A 34 -0.56 0.96 8.12
CA GLY A 34 -0.61 2.34 7.69
C GLY A 34 -1.70 2.60 6.66
N GLU A 35 -1.78 3.85 6.25
CA GLU A 35 -2.77 4.33 5.28
C GLU A 35 -2.09 4.67 3.95
N VAL A 36 -2.76 4.32 2.86
CA VAL A 36 -2.51 4.84 1.52
C VAL A 36 -3.80 5.44 0.97
N ARG A 37 -3.68 6.33 0.00
CA ARG A 37 -4.81 6.94 -0.68
C ARG A 37 -4.61 6.97 -2.18
N PHE A 38 -5.67 6.71 -2.93
CA PHE A 38 -5.75 7.11 -4.32
C PHE A 38 -6.37 8.50 -4.43
N LEU A 39 -5.81 9.34 -5.30
CA LEU A 39 -6.41 10.58 -5.81
C LEU A 39 -6.56 10.41 -7.32
N GLY A 40 -7.74 9.96 -7.78
CA GLY A 40 -7.89 9.43 -9.14
C GLY A 40 -7.06 8.15 -9.31
N GLU A 41 -6.13 8.14 -10.27
CA GLU A 41 -5.21 7.02 -10.56
C GLU A 41 -3.89 7.11 -9.78
N LEU A 42 -3.67 8.22 -9.07
CA LEU A 42 -2.41 8.47 -8.35
C LEU A 42 -2.47 7.90 -6.94
N LEU A 43 -1.57 6.97 -6.63
CA LEU A 43 -1.44 6.34 -5.31
C LEU A 43 -0.40 7.07 -4.46
N TYR A 44 -0.77 7.43 -3.24
CA TYR A 44 0.07 8.12 -2.25
C TYR A 44 0.00 7.45 -0.88
N GLY A 45 1.05 7.59 -0.08
CA GLY A 45 1.08 7.12 1.31
C GLY A 45 2.51 6.85 1.75
N GLU A 46 2.76 6.87 3.05
CA GLU A 46 4.11 6.65 3.58
C GLU A 46 4.62 5.24 3.23
N LEU A 47 3.76 4.24 3.34
CA LEU A 47 4.07 2.84 3.00
C LEU A 47 4.56 2.65 1.57
N ILE A 48 4.14 3.50 0.64
CA ILE A 48 4.50 3.40 -0.78
C ILE A 48 5.42 4.54 -1.25
N HIS A 49 5.88 5.39 -0.33
CA HIS A 49 6.77 6.50 -0.64
C HIS A 49 8.21 6.01 -0.84
N GLU A 50 8.83 6.38 -1.96
CA GLU A 50 10.18 5.92 -2.37
C GLU A 50 11.24 6.08 -1.27
N LYS A 51 11.26 7.23 -0.56
CA LYS A 51 12.30 7.56 0.44
C LYS A 51 11.89 7.43 1.90
N LYS A 52 10.59 7.22 2.16
CA LYS A 52 10.03 7.26 3.52
C LYS A 52 9.37 5.95 3.92
N SER A 53 9.14 5.06 2.95
CA SER A 53 8.54 3.78 3.24
C SER A 53 9.40 3.00 4.23
N PRO A 54 8.79 2.44 5.29
CA PRO A 54 9.45 1.52 6.19
C PRO A 54 9.59 0.11 5.60
N LEU A 55 9.05 -0.14 4.40
CA LEU A 55 9.15 -1.42 3.68
C LEU A 55 10.45 -1.49 2.86
N THR A 56 10.93 -2.69 2.58
CA THR A 56 11.96 -2.87 1.55
C THR A 56 11.46 -2.44 0.18
N ASP A 57 12.39 -2.12 -0.72
CA ASP A 57 12.07 -1.69 -2.08
C ASP A 57 11.17 -2.70 -2.80
N GLN A 58 11.46 -4.00 -2.64
CA GLN A 58 10.67 -5.07 -3.27
C GLN A 58 9.27 -5.16 -2.66
N ALA A 59 9.13 -5.12 -1.33
CA ALA A 59 7.84 -5.16 -0.66
C ALA A 59 6.98 -3.93 -1.01
N ARG A 60 7.61 -2.76 -1.16
CA ARG A 60 6.96 -1.53 -1.63
C ARG A 60 6.39 -1.68 -3.05
N ILE A 61 7.20 -2.17 -3.99
CA ILE A 61 6.79 -2.37 -5.40
C ILE A 61 5.64 -3.37 -5.48
N GLU A 62 5.73 -4.50 -4.76
CA GLU A 62 4.68 -5.50 -4.71
C GLU A 62 3.38 -4.95 -4.09
N THR A 63 3.48 -4.13 -3.05
CA THR A 63 2.32 -3.46 -2.43
C THR A 63 1.64 -2.51 -3.41
N ILE A 64 2.40 -1.69 -4.15
CA ILE A 64 1.86 -0.80 -5.18
C ILE A 64 1.14 -1.60 -6.27
N ALA A 65 1.77 -2.65 -6.80
CA ALA A 65 1.20 -3.48 -7.85
C ALA A 65 -0.09 -4.18 -7.40
N TYR A 66 -0.10 -4.68 -6.17
CA TYR A 66 -1.29 -5.28 -5.57
C TYR A 66 -2.45 -4.28 -5.48
N LEU A 67 -2.21 -3.08 -4.93
CA LEU A 67 -3.27 -2.09 -4.73
C LEU A 67 -3.85 -1.59 -6.06
N LYS A 68 -3.00 -1.31 -7.04
CA LYS A 68 -3.42 -0.92 -8.40
C LYS A 68 -4.29 -1.99 -9.06
N THR A 69 -3.86 -3.24 -8.96
CA THR A 69 -4.62 -4.38 -9.50
C THR A 69 -5.93 -4.60 -8.76
N HIS A 70 -5.94 -4.48 -7.43
CA HIS A 70 -7.12 -4.73 -6.61
C HIS A 70 -8.22 -3.69 -6.81
N PHE A 71 -7.86 -2.41 -6.90
CA PHE A 71 -8.82 -1.32 -7.04
C PHE A 71 -9.05 -0.87 -8.49
N GLY A 72 -8.32 -1.45 -9.46
CA GLY A 72 -8.47 -1.13 -10.88
C GLY A 72 -8.05 0.30 -11.23
N ARG A 73 -6.95 0.77 -10.63
CA ARG A 73 -6.42 2.14 -10.75
C ARG A 73 -4.92 2.15 -11.01
#